data_AF-A0AAD3MTV3-F1
#
_entry.id   AF-A0AAD3MTV3-F1
#
_cell.length_a   1.000
_cell.length_b   1.000
_cell.length_c   1.000
_cell.angle_alpha   90.00
_cell.angle_beta   90.00
_cell.angle_gamma   90.00
#
_symmetry.space_group_name_H-M   'P 1'
#
loop_
_entity.id
_entity.type
_entity.pdbx_description
1 polymer ?
#
loop_
_entity_poly.entity_id
_entity_poly.type
_entity_poly.pdbx_seq_one_letter_code
_entity_poly.pdbx_strand_id
1 'polypeptide(L)' 'AQHEGRCEFERIQCEACQILILRTEKNRHNERECEARTLNCKYCKMTFNFKEIKAHDEICLKFPLQCKDCGKKKIPREKV' A
#
# COMPACT_ATOMS: atom_id res chain seq x y z
N ALA A 1 33.74 -18.81 -7.84
CA ALA A 1 33.23 -17.51 -7.36
C ALA A 1 31.88 -17.24 -8.02
N GLN A 2 30.77 -17.57 -7.35
CA GLN A 2 29.43 -17.19 -7.80
C GLN A 2 28.50 -17.27 -6.58
N HIS A 3 28.60 -16.28 -5.69
CA HIS A 3 27.73 -16.15 -4.52
C HIS A 3 26.78 -14.95 -4.64
N GLU A 4 27.20 -13.92 -5.38
CA GLU A 4 26.37 -12.75 -5.72
C GLU A 4 25.12 -13.21 -6.48
N GLY A 5 23.93 -12.86 -5.98
CA GLY A 5 22.63 -13.26 -6.52
C GLY A 5 22.07 -14.61 -6.04
N ARG A 6 22.83 -15.41 -5.27
CA ARG A 6 22.35 -16.65 -4.61
C ARG A 6 22.33 -16.58 -3.09
N CYS A 7 22.88 -15.52 -2.50
CA CYS A 7 22.89 -15.36 -1.05
C CYS A 7 21.48 -15.05 -0.53
N GLU A 8 20.95 -15.93 0.32
CA GLU A 8 19.70 -15.71 1.05
C GLU A 8 19.77 -14.50 2.01
N PHE A 9 20.98 -14.12 2.41
CA PHE A 9 21.28 -12.94 3.22
C PHE A 9 21.61 -11.68 2.41
N GLU A 10 21.54 -11.75 1.07
CA GLU A 10 21.68 -10.57 0.22
C GLU A 10 20.58 -9.55 0.55
N ARG A 11 20.96 -8.28 0.72
CA ARG A 11 20.00 -7.20 0.87
C ARG A 11 19.61 -6.67 -0.50
N ILE A 12 18.33 -6.82 -0.82
CA ILE A 12 17.71 -6.32 -2.04
C ILE A 12 16.87 -5.09 -1.72
N GLN A 13 16.71 -4.21 -2.69
CA GLN A 13 15.85 -3.04 -2.56
C GLN A 13 14.40 -3.42 -2.90
N CYS A 14 13.48 -3.11 -2.00
CA CYS A 14 12.05 -3.33 -2.23
C CYS A 14 11.52 -2.27 -3.21
N GLU A 15 10.90 -2.66 -4.32
CA GLU A 15 10.42 -1.70 -5.31
C GLU A 15 9.26 -0.82 -4.78
N ALA A 16 8.51 -1.32 -3.79
CA ALA A 16 7.37 -0.61 -3.22
C ALA A 16 7.81 0.50 -2.23
N CYS A 17 8.66 0.17 -1.26
CA CYS A 17 9.07 1.11 -0.20
C CYS A 17 10.50 1.64 -0.37
N GLN A 18 11.24 1.15 -1.37
CA GLN A 18 12.63 1.52 -1.68
C GLN A 18 13.62 1.24 -0.52
N ILE A 19 13.24 0.44 0.46
CA ILE A 19 14.12 0.07 1.58
C ILE A 19 14.90 -1.22 1.27
N LEU A 20 16.09 -1.33 1.86
CA LEU A 20 16.93 -2.53 1.77
C LEU A 20 16.42 -3.59 2.74
N ILE A 21 15.97 -4.72 2.21
CA ILE A 21 15.50 -5.88 2.95
C ILE A 21 16.27 -7.13 2.53
N LEU A 22 16.34 -8.13 3.40
CA LEU A 22 16.93 -9.41 3.04
C LEU A 22 16.10 -10.10 1.96
N ARG A 23 16.76 -10.76 1.00
CA ARG A 23 16.10 -11.52 -0.07
C ARG A 23 15.17 -12.59 0.50
N THR A 24 15.60 -13.28 1.56
CA THR A 24 14.76 -14.25 2.28
C THR A 24 13.53 -13.61 2.92
N GLU A 25 13.67 -12.37 3.41
CA GLU A 25 12.59 -11.61 4.05
C GLU A 25 11.68 -10.88 3.04
N LYS A 26 12.01 -10.87 1.74
CA LYS A 26 11.21 -10.18 0.71
C LYS A 26 9.73 -10.56 0.77
N ASN A 27 9.45 -11.85 0.94
CA ASN A 27 8.09 -12.38 0.94
C ASN A 27 7.35 -11.92 2.22
N ARG A 28 7.93 -12.19 3.39
CA ARG A 28 7.41 -11.75 4.69
C ARG A 28 7.20 -10.24 4.75
N HIS A 29 8.16 -9.49 4.23
CA HIS A 29 8.10 -8.04 4.11
C HIS A 29 6.91 -7.62 3.26
N ASN A 30 6.77 -8.11 2.01
CA ASN A 30 5.65 -7.70 1.16
C ASN A 30 4.28 -8.00 1.78
N GLU A 31 4.14 -9.12 2.50
CA GLU A 31 2.87 -9.50 3.13
C GLU A 31 2.56 -8.70 4.40
N ARG A 32 3.57 -8.48 5.26
CA ARG A 32 3.35 -7.99 6.64
C ARG A 32 4.09 -6.72 7.00
N GLU A 33 5.34 -6.57 6.56
CA GLU A 33 6.22 -5.48 7.06
C GLU A 33 6.32 -4.28 6.10
N CYS A 34 5.92 -4.45 4.84
CA CYS A 34 6.01 -3.42 3.83
C CYS A 34 4.98 -2.33 4.12
N GLU A 35 5.47 -1.21 4.63
CA GLU A 35 4.73 0.04 4.78
C GLU A 35 4.20 0.60 3.46
N ALA A 36 4.74 0.14 2.32
CA ALA A 36 4.26 0.46 0.99
C ALA A 36 3.54 -0.71 0.31
N ARG A 37 3.13 -1.75 1.06
CA ARG A 37 2.42 -2.91 0.48
C ARG A 37 1.23 -2.43 -0.35
N THR A 38 1.04 -3.02 -1.51
CA THR A 38 -0.04 -2.62 -2.41
C THR A 38 -1.36 -3.18 -1.90
N LEU A 39 -2.31 -2.29 -1.62
CA LEU A 39 -3.68 -2.60 -1.25
C LEU A 39 -4.62 -2.18 -2.38
N ASN A 40 -5.66 -2.98 -2.57
CA ASN A 40 -6.70 -2.66 -3.51
C ASN A 40 -7.77 -1.84 -2.79
N CYS A 41 -8.07 -0.65 -3.30
CA CYS A 41 -9.16 0.14 -2.79
C CYS A 41 -10.48 -0.61 -3.00
N LYS A 42 -11.20 -0.85 -1.91
CA LYS A 42 -12.47 -1.60 -1.90
C LYS A 42 -13.57 -0.91 -2.71
N TYR A 43 -13.42 0.39 -2.95
CA TYR A 43 -14.42 1.25 -3.56
C TYR A 43 -14.17 1.49 -5.05
N CYS A 44 -12.96 1.90 -5.43
CA CYS A 44 -12.61 2.19 -6.83
C CYS A 44 -11.87 1.03 -7.52
N LYS A 45 -11.50 -0.04 -6.79
CA LYS A 45 -10.76 -1.21 -7.28
C LYS A 45 -9.36 -0.89 -7.85
N MET A 46 -8.86 0.32 -7.68
CA MET A 46 -7.47 0.67 -8.03
C MET A 46 -6.50 0.20 -6.95
N THR A 47 -5.27 -0.09 -7.36
CA THR A 47 -4.20 -0.59 -6.49
C THR A 47 -3.32 0.57 -6.06
N PHE A 48 -3.12 0.73 -4.74
CA PHE A 48 -2.28 1.79 -4.16
C PHE A 48 -1.40 1.21 -3.05
N ASN A 49 -0.25 1.81 -2.80
CA ASN A 49 0.62 1.43 -1.69
C ASN A 49 -0.03 1.78 -0.34
N PHE A 50 0.32 1.09 0.75
CA PHE A 50 -0.29 1.33 2.07
C PHE A 50 -0.05 2.75 2.61
N LYS A 51 1.05 3.41 2.22
CA LYS A 51 1.25 4.84 2.46
C LYS A 51 0.33 5.72 1.62
N GLU A 52 0.14 5.36 0.36
CA GLU A 52 -0.66 6.14 -0.59
C GLU A 52 -2.16 5.89 -0.46
N ILE A 53 -2.62 4.72 0.00
CA ILE A 53 -4.04 4.40 0.14
C ILE A 53 -4.71 5.33 1.16
N LYS A 54 -3.97 5.78 2.20
CA LYS A 54 -4.44 6.81 3.14
C LYS A 54 -4.71 8.13 2.43
N ALA A 55 -3.76 8.60 1.61
CA ALA A 55 -3.94 9.81 0.82
C ALA A 55 -5.02 9.62 -0.27
N HIS A 56 -5.13 8.41 -0.81
CA HIS A 56 -6.16 8.02 -1.77
C HIS A 56 -7.54 8.11 -1.14
N ASP A 57 -7.78 7.62 0.09
CA ASP A 57 -9.07 7.76 0.76
C ASP A 57 -9.51 9.24 0.82
N GLU A 58 -8.55 10.17 0.96
CA GLU A 58 -8.77 11.62 0.91
C GLU A 58 -8.98 12.20 -0.49
N ILE A 59 -8.86 11.45 -1.59
CA ILE A 59 -9.21 11.92 -2.94
C ILE A 59 -10.16 10.97 -3.69
N CYS A 60 -10.43 9.80 -3.12
CA CYS A 60 -11.17 8.73 -3.75
C CYS A 60 -12.64 9.14 -3.89
N LEU A 61 -13.08 9.25 -5.14
CA LEU A 61 -14.45 9.63 -5.49
C LEU A 61 -15.48 8.57 -5.07
N LYS A 62 -15.07 7.29 -5.05
CA LYS A 62 -15.91 6.17 -4.61
C LYS A 62 -15.86 5.95 -3.10
N PHE A 63 -14.90 6.55 -2.39
CA PHE A 63 -14.82 6.45 -0.95
C PHE A 63 -15.94 7.30 -0.34
N PRO A 64 -16.87 6.68 0.43
CA PRO A 64 -17.97 7.41 1.02
C PRO A 64 -17.39 8.38 2.06
N LEU A 65 -17.59 9.68 1.84
CA LEU A 65 -17.22 10.66 2.85
C LEU A 65 -18.03 10.38 4.12
N GLN A 66 -17.32 10.16 5.22
CA GLN A 66 -17.91 10.04 6.54
C GLN A 66 -17.94 11.44 7.16
N CYS A 67 -19.13 11.96 7.44
CA CYS A 67 -19.27 13.20 8.20
C CYS A 67 -18.71 12.97 9.62
N LYS A 68 -17.70 13.74 10.04
CA LYS A 68 -17.08 13.63 11.38
C LYS A 68 -18.06 14.02 12.49
N ASP A 69 -19.00 14.93 12.21
CA ASP A 69 -19.98 15.42 13.19
C ASP A 69 -21.23 14.53 13.32
N CYS A 70 -21.61 13.81 12.27
CA CYS A 70 -22.88 13.06 12.25
C CYS A 70 -22.71 11.55 12.12
N GLY A 71 -21.49 11.06 11.83
CA GLY A 71 -21.22 9.64 11.54
C GLY A 71 -21.88 9.10 10.27
N LYS A 72 -22.65 9.90 9.52
CA LYS A 72 -23.34 9.48 8.29
C LYS A 72 -22.31 9.14 7.21
N LYS A 73 -22.33 7.88 6.79
CA LYS A 73 -21.57 7.31 5.67
C LYS A 73 -22.51 7.21 4.48
N LYS A 74 -22.61 8.26 3.65
CA LYS A 74 -23.39 8.28 2.39
C LYS A 74 -23.33 9.64 1.65
N ILE A 75 -22.26 10.41 1.82
CA ILE A 75 -22.11 11.66 1.07
C ILE A 75 -21.34 11.33 -0.21
N PRO A 76 -21.99 11.33 -1.40
CA PRO A 76 -21.29 11.12 -2.65
C PRO A 76 -20.29 12.25 -2.87
N ARG A 77 -19.06 11.87 -3.20
CA ARG A 77 -17.96 12.81 -3.47
C ARG A 77 -17.92 13.28 -4.93
N GLU A 78 -18.68 12.61 -5.80
CA GLU A 78 -18.95 13.11 -7.15
C GLU A 78 -19.76 14.41 -6.99
N LYS A 79 -19.09 15.52 -7.31
CA LYS A 79 -19.69 16.86 -7.35
C LYS A 79 -20.87 16.84 -8.33
N VAL A 80 -21.95 17.49 -7.90
CA VAL A 80 -22.97 18.10 -8.75
C VAL A 80 -22.31 19.08 -9.72
#